data_AF-A0A7S1F2Q3-F1
#
_entry.id   AF-A0A7S1F2Q3-F1
#
_cell.length_a   1.000
_cell.length_b   1.000
_cell.length_c   1.000
_cell.angle_alpha   90.00
_cell.angle_beta   90.00
_cell.angle_gamma   90.00
#
_symmetry.space_group_name_H-M   'P 1'
#
loop_
_entity.id
_entity.type
_entity.pdbx_description
1 polymer ?
#
loop_
_entity_poly.entity_id
_entity_poly.type
_entity_poly.pdbx_seq_one_letter_code
_entity_poly.pdbx_strand_id
1 'polypeptide(L)'
;WLKCYFTSPKYTELMSIDVAEASWLIATAGLDVQVEEEASWPVEDTEQDPQTWRSSHQWRENRHSWDSSGWGRRRRVGKGRGRGDRWWADGDDRSGWEGSEDGGDREYAKWDEVSGAFRDESFLGEWTDSLGHHITVTRARRSGPLAVKLVRGEREQSLTLRLAEGCWCCGNALLDEAGSQPHNLVWGTAQGKQSVWCRVGAESVDDRSPEKAPDLLPWLLTPAARQQAAVASSSEVHRETVDDEATIPICSGENGTDEISRSDDDGDDGARVSAILDVRQVLGNDRTAQEMLSQLLMDHDLLRREDEDSMVPAVESLLWNRLADVPRRNALYKVARFYSSPGERCRIGVSAPDLSEVHVGRHRVPTTPSEIRTLRKRWTGPASDVQRAASTARLLALYRALENPLTPDGHRGPLQFCLDPEKHKFSGVDYELFASPLNAKVSNGRFASRWPHVEADFGSLGSYPDVLDLIPDDSAVAVHPPFTEAYLDHLMNWSLDSMVSRFREIRLVVPVREAPWRGQLTRLKGASFVRQLWDVAGCQMHSMGQPVLYWAGSELSPA
;
A
#
# COMPACT_ATOMS: atom_id res chain seq x y z
N TRP A 1 25.03 -8.83 35.16
CA TRP A 1 26.33 -9.30 34.64
C TRP A 1 26.12 -10.58 33.87
N LEU A 2 26.38 -10.57 32.56
CA LEU A 2 26.34 -11.74 31.69
C LEU A 2 27.78 -12.22 31.46
N LYS A 3 28.00 -13.53 31.50
CA LYS A 3 29.25 -14.15 31.04
C LYS A 3 29.12 -14.35 29.53
N CYS A 4 29.88 -13.59 28.76
CA CYS A 4 29.88 -13.66 27.30
C CYS A 4 31.18 -14.29 26.81
N TYR A 5 31.08 -15.24 25.87
CA TYR A 5 32.23 -15.82 25.17
C TYR A 5 32.42 -15.10 23.85
N PHE A 6 33.59 -14.48 23.67
CA PHE A 6 33.95 -13.88 22.38
C PHE A 6 34.87 -14.83 21.63
N THR A 7 34.42 -15.32 20.48
CA THR A 7 35.21 -16.20 19.61
C THR A 7 35.74 -15.45 18.41
N SER A 8 37.07 -15.41 18.28
CA SER A 8 37.80 -14.98 17.09
C SER A 8 38.59 -16.16 16.53
N PRO A 9 38.99 -16.19 15.24
CA PRO A 9 39.76 -17.30 14.66
C PRO A 9 41.09 -17.63 15.37
N LYS A 10 41.54 -16.80 16.32
CA LYS A 10 42.81 -17.00 17.04
C LYS A 10 42.69 -17.14 18.56
N TYR A 11 41.58 -16.71 19.19
CA TYR A 11 41.41 -16.75 20.65
C TYR A 11 39.94 -16.83 21.06
N THR A 12 39.70 -17.38 22.24
CA THR A 12 38.41 -17.32 22.94
C THR A 12 38.66 -16.78 24.34
N GLU A 13 37.97 -15.70 24.70
CA GLU A 13 38.11 -15.05 26.00
C GLU A 13 36.74 -14.88 26.65
N LEU A 14 36.67 -15.16 27.95
CA LEU A 14 35.45 -15.09 28.76
C LEU A 14 35.46 -13.77 29.54
N MET A 15 34.49 -12.91 29.28
CA MET A 15 34.32 -11.65 30.02
C MET A 15 32.95 -11.61 30.70
N SER A 16 32.92 -11.02 31.90
CA SER A 16 31.67 -10.67 32.58
C SER A 16 31.39 -9.18 32.33
N ILE A 17 30.33 -8.88 31.58
CA ILE A 17 29.94 -7.51 31.24
C ILE A 17 28.50 -7.24 31.70
N ASP A 18 28.16 -5.96 31.88
CA ASP A 18 26.79 -5.58 32.23
C ASP A 18 25.86 -5.70 31.01
N VAL A 19 24.57 -5.93 31.25
CA VAL A 19 23.54 -6.21 30.23
C VAL A 19 23.36 -5.05 29.25
N ALA A 20 23.50 -3.82 29.75
CA ALA A 20 23.45 -2.61 28.92
C ALA A 20 24.64 -2.53 27.94
N GLU A 21 25.82 -2.95 28.38
CA GLU A 21 27.05 -2.95 27.58
C GLU A 21 27.05 -4.08 26.54
N ALA A 22 26.51 -5.26 26.91
CA ALA A 22 26.30 -6.38 26.00
C ALA A 22 25.34 -6.01 24.85
N SER A 23 24.24 -5.32 25.15
CA SER A 23 23.28 -4.87 24.15
C SER A 23 23.87 -3.86 23.17
N TRP A 24 24.72 -2.94 23.67
CA TRP A 24 25.43 -1.98 22.81
C TRP A 24 26.45 -2.66 21.89
N LEU A 25 27.22 -3.64 22.39
CA LEU A 25 28.20 -4.39 21.59
C LEU A 25 27.55 -5.21 20.47
N ILE A 26 26.43 -5.89 20.75
CA ILE A 26 25.66 -6.64 19.74
C ILE A 26 25.15 -5.71 18.65
N ALA A 27 24.61 -4.54 19.03
CA ALA A 27 24.04 -3.59 18.08
C ALA A 27 25.08 -2.91 17.17
N THR A 28 26.31 -2.70 17.67
CA THR A 28 27.28 -1.83 16.98
C THR A 28 28.42 -2.59 16.29
N ALA A 29 28.81 -3.77 16.79
CA ALA A 29 30.00 -4.49 16.31
C ALA A 29 29.72 -5.68 15.38
N GLY A 30 28.45 -6.08 15.22
CA GLY A 30 28.07 -7.22 14.35
C GLY A 30 28.69 -8.55 14.77
N LEU A 31 28.99 -8.72 16.06
CA LEU A 31 29.56 -9.94 16.61
C LEU A 31 28.45 -10.94 16.97
N ASP A 32 28.66 -12.20 16.60
CA ASP A 32 27.84 -13.32 17.09
C ASP A 32 28.19 -13.58 18.56
N VAL A 33 27.24 -13.35 19.46
CA VAL A 33 27.38 -13.61 20.90
C VAL A 33 26.49 -14.78 21.26
N GLN A 34 27.08 -15.88 21.74
CA GLN A 34 26.33 -16.97 22.37
C GLN A 34 26.11 -16.66 23.86
N VAL A 35 24.85 -16.61 24.27
CA VAL A 35 24.44 -16.45 25.67
C VAL A 35 23.95 -17.82 26.13
N GLU A 36 24.69 -18.45 27.05
CA GLU A 36 24.19 -19.62 27.79
C GLU A 36 23.50 -19.13 29.07
N GLU A 37 22.23 -19.47 29.20
CA GLU A 37 21.42 -19.20 30.39
C GLU A 37 21.68 -20.33 31.40
N GLU A 38 22.44 -20.07 32.46
CA GLU A 38 22.57 -21.00 33.59
C GLU A 38 21.21 -21.07 34.32
N ALA A 39 20.46 -22.14 34.05
CA ALA A 39 19.25 -22.46 34.82
C ALA A 39 19.63 -22.72 36.29
N SER A 40 19.30 -21.76 37.16
CA SER A 40 19.39 -21.94 38.61
C SER A 40 18.28 -22.90 39.05
N TRP A 41 18.65 -24.15 39.37
CA TRP A 41 17.76 -25.07 40.09
C TRP A 41 17.83 -24.78 41.61
N PRO A 42 16.71 -24.90 42.33
CA PRO A 42 16.73 -24.76 43.79
C PRO A 42 17.42 -25.97 44.42
N VAL A 43 18.25 -25.69 45.41
CA VAL A 43 18.84 -26.69 46.30
C VAL A 43 17.75 -27.19 47.24
N GLU A 44 17.29 -28.42 47.03
CA GLU A 44 16.64 -29.21 48.07
C GLU A 44 17.44 -30.49 48.28
N ASP A 45 17.82 -30.70 49.53
CA ASP A 45 18.49 -31.89 50.02
C ASP A 45 17.59 -33.12 49.86
N THR A 46 18.06 -34.13 49.12
CA THR A 46 17.64 -35.51 49.38
C THR A 46 18.68 -36.49 48.84
N GLU A 47 19.29 -37.24 49.77
CA GLU A 47 20.06 -38.45 49.49
C GLU A 47 19.17 -39.48 48.78
N GLN A 48 19.59 -39.98 47.60
CA GLN A 48 19.43 -41.39 47.23
C GLN A 48 20.24 -41.82 46.00
N ASP A 49 20.62 -43.10 46.06
CA ASP A 49 21.60 -43.90 45.33
C ASP A 49 21.36 -44.03 43.79
N PRO A 50 22.39 -44.29 42.95
CA PRO A 50 22.28 -44.28 41.51
C PRO A 50 22.12 -45.68 40.93
N GLN A 51 21.04 -45.94 40.19
CA GLN A 51 21.06 -47.00 39.17
C GLN A 51 19.94 -46.87 38.14
N THR A 52 20.35 -47.08 36.89
CA THR A 52 19.52 -47.40 35.70
C THR A 52 18.72 -46.25 35.09
N TRP A 53 19.12 -45.81 33.90
CA TRP A 53 18.42 -46.19 32.66
C TRP A 53 19.25 -45.81 31.43
N ARG A 54 19.51 -46.83 30.60
CA ARG A 54 20.03 -46.72 29.24
C ARG A 54 18.88 -46.88 28.25
N SER A 55 19.09 -46.30 27.07
CA SER A 55 18.60 -46.74 25.75
C SER A 55 17.30 -46.12 25.23
N SER A 56 17.41 -45.16 24.30
CA SER A 56 17.37 -45.41 22.84
C SER A 56 16.75 -44.21 22.08
N HIS A 57 17.51 -43.55 21.21
CA HIS A 57 17.41 -43.77 19.76
C HIS A 57 18.41 -42.90 18.98
N GLN A 58 18.77 -43.46 17.85
CA GLN A 58 19.92 -43.22 17.01
C GLN A 58 19.44 -42.55 15.72
N TRP A 59 20.11 -41.47 15.28
CA TRP A 59 20.03 -40.99 13.89
C TRP A 59 21.44 -40.74 13.35
N ARG A 60 21.69 -41.33 12.17
CA ARG A 60 22.94 -41.25 11.39
C ARG A 60 22.90 -40.03 10.49
N GLU A 61 24.03 -39.35 10.31
CA GLU A 61 24.31 -38.60 9.08
C GLU A 61 25.69 -38.96 8.52
N ASN A 62 25.68 -39.37 7.26
CA ASN A 62 26.82 -39.54 6.38
C ASN A 62 27.29 -38.17 5.89
N ARG A 63 28.57 -37.83 6.07
CA ARG A 63 29.24 -36.79 5.27
C ARG A 63 30.17 -37.44 4.26
N HIS A 64 29.87 -37.27 2.98
CA HIS A 64 30.86 -37.44 1.92
C HIS A 64 31.53 -36.11 1.60
N SER A 65 32.85 -36.13 1.79
CA SER A 65 33.84 -35.18 1.33
C SER A 65 33.85 -35.08 -0.20
N TRP A 66 33.95 -33.86 -0.72
CA TRP A 66 34.57 -33.58 -2.02
C TRP A 66 35.61 -32.48 -1.83
N ASP A 67 36.86 -32.92 -1.93
CA ASP A 67 38.04 -32.12 -2.20
C ASP A 67 38.02 -31.68 -3.67
N SER A 68 38.43 -30.44 -3.96
CA SER A 68 39.13 -30.07 -5.19
C SER A 68 39.72 -28.67 -5.06
N SER A 69 41.03 -28.65 -5.00
CA SER A 69 41.94 -27.52 -4.98
C SER A 69 42.20 -26.97 -6.38
N GLY A 70 42.65 -25.71 -6.47
CA GLY A 70 43.71 -25.36 -7.41
C GLY A 70 43.63 -24.04 -8.19
N TRP A 71 44.54 -23.12 -7.81
CA TRP A 71 45.28 -22.14 -8.64
C TRP A 71 44.50 -20.95 -9.26
N GLY A 72 44.93 -19.69 -9.19
CA GLY A 72 46.13 -19.07 -8.63
C GLY A 72 46.31 -17.62 -9.15
N ARG A 73 47.15 -16.87 -8.41
CA ARG A 73 47.94 -15.68 -8.79
C ARG A 73 47.25 -14.30 -8.89
N ARG A 74 47.48 -13.50 -7.84
CA ARG A 74 47.58 -12.02 -7.89
C ARG A 74 49.04 -11.61 -8.14
N ARG A 75 49.25 -10.60 -9.00
CA ARG A 75 50.48 -9.78 -9.01
C ARG A 75 50.11 -8.33 -8.69
N ARG A 76 50.93 -7.72 -7.80
CA ARG A 76 51.02 -6.29 -7.51
C ARG A 76 51.97 -5.60 -8.51
N VAL A 77 51.98 -4.26 -8.40
CA VAL A 77 52.96 -3.25 -8.92
C VAL A 77 52.39 -2.51 -10.13
N GLY A 78 52.34 -1.17 -10.20
CA GLY A 78 52.92 -0.14 -9.34
C GLY A 78 52.42 1.27 -9.68
N LYS A 79 52.82 2.22 -8.84
CA LYS A 79 52.62 3.67 -8.96
C LYS A 79 53.44 4.24 -10.12
N GLY A 80 52.87 5.20 -10.86
CA GLY A 80 53.61 6.05 -11.79
C GLY A 80 52.93 7.42 -11.91
N ARG A 81 53.65 8.47 -11.48
CA ARG A 81 53.32 9.88 -11.65
C ARG A 81 53.63 10.32 -13.09
N GLY A 82 52.96 11.34 -13.63
CA GLY A 82 53.47 12.03 -14.81
C GLY A 82 52.54 13.05 -15.47
N ARG A 83 52.80 14.32 -15.14
CA ARG A 83 52.56 15.61 -15.85
C ARG A 83 52.17 15.58 -17.33
N GLY A 84 51.43 16.63 -17.74
CA GLY A 84 51.85 17.48 -18.87
C GLY A 84 50.81 17.84 -19.92
N ASP A 85 50.36 19.09 -19.87
CA ASP A 85 50.24 20.06 -20.99
C ASP A 85 49.21 19.89 -22.13
N ARG A 86 48.20 20.76 -22.06
CA ARG A 86 47.95 21.94 -22.92
C ARG A 86 48.19 21.88 -24.46
N TRP A 87 47.11 22.29 -25.14
CA TRP A 87 47.01 23.18 -26.32
C TRP A 87 47.54 22.67 -27.66
N TRP A 88 46.67 22.63 -28.68
CA TRP A 88 46.90 23.28 -29.99
C TRP A 88 45.58 23.71 -30.61
N ALA A 89 45.62 24.91 -31.19
CA ALA A 89 44.66 25.48 -32.12
C ALA A 89 45.04 25.12 -33.57
N ASP A 90 44.08 25.32 -34.47
CA ASP A 90 44.16 25.63 -35.91
C ASP A 90 45.12 24.88 -36.84
N GLY A 91 44.57 24.47 -37.98
CA GLY A 91 45.34 24.00 -39.13
C GLY A 91 44.45 23.46 -40.25
N ASP A 92 43.89 24.38 -41.03
CA ASP A 92 43.53 24.17 -42.44
C ASP A 92 44.70 23.51 -43.18
N ASP A 93 44.48 22.45 -43.95
CA ASP A 93 44.96 22.41 -45.34
C ASP A 93 44.40 21.26 -46.18
N ARG A 94 44.19 21.63 -47.44
CA ARG A 94 43.69 20.84 -48.57
C ARG A 94 44.68 19.75 -48.97
N SER A 95 44.18 18.59 -49.42
CA SER A 95 44.31 18.12 -50.81
C SER A 95 44.12 16.60 -50.95
N GLY A 96 43.30 16.24 -51.94
CA GLY A 96 43.59 15.19 -52.92
C GLY A 96 43.54 13.73 -52.45
N TRP A 97 42.38 13.10 -52.59
CA TRP A 97 42.30 11.69 -53.00
C TRP A 97 41.17 11.53 -54.02
N GLU A 98 41.57 11.53 -55.29
CA GLU A 98 40.84 10.90 -56.39
C GLU A 98 40.83 9.38 -56.22
N GLY A 99 39.75 8.75 -56.67
CA GLY A 99 39.75 7.35 -57.09
C GLY A 99 39.32 6.35 -56.03
N SER A 100 38.06 5.93 -56.07
CA SER A 100 37.75 4.56 -56.54
C SER A 100 36.23 4.43 -56.66
N GLU A 101 35.76 4.46 -57.89
CA GLU A 101 34.53 3.79 -58.29
C GLU A 101 34.76 2.30 -58.02
N ASP A 102 34.09 1.74 -57.03
CA ASP A 102 33.85 0.30 -57.01
C ASP A 102 32.49 0.05 -56.39
N GLY A 103 31.63 -0.50 -57.25
CA GLY A 103 30.26 -0.87 -56.94
C GLY A 103 30.22 -1.95 -55.88
N GLY A 104 29.53 -1.63 -54.80
CA GLY A 104 28.96 -2.63 -53.92
C GLY A 104 27.48 -2.29 -53.80
N ASP A 105 26.65 -3.00 -54.56
CA ASP A 105 25.21 -3.13 -54.32
C ASP A 105 25.01 -3.54 -52.86
N ARG A 106 24.88 -2.54 -52.00
CA ARG A 106 24.50 -2.72 -50.61
C ARG A 106 23.01 -2.96 -50.64
N GLU A 107 22.69 -4.23 -50.76
CA GLU A 107 21.40 -4.86 -50.52
C GLU A 107 20.74 -4.14 -49.34
N TYR A 108 19.85 -3.20 -49.65
CA TYR A 108 18.99 -2.54 -48.67
C TYR A 108 18.11 -3.65 -48.14
N ALA A 109 18.50 -4.17 -46.98
CA ALA A 109 17.76 -5.17 -46.25
C ALA A 109 16.29 -4.76 -46.23
N LYS A 110 15.48 -5.63 -46.81
CA LYS A 110 14.03 -5.62 -46.83
C LYS A 110 13.52 -5.43 -45.39
N TRP A 111 13.12 -4.20 -45.05
CA TRP A 111 12.48 -3.83 -43.77
C TRP A 111 11.00 -4.24 -43.71
N ASP A 112 10.53 -5.04 -44.67
CA ASP A 112 9.16 -5.54 -44.71
C ASP A 112 9.04 -6.78 -43.81
N GLU A 113 8.59 -6.55 -42.56
CA GLU A 113 7.86 -7.48 -41.65
C GLU A 113 8.20 -7.31 -40.15
N VAL A 114 8.68 -6.13 -39.71
CA VAL A 114 8.59 -5.79 -38.27
C VAL A 114 7.20 -5.25 -37.99
N SER A 115 6.37 -6.09 -37.37
CA SER A 115 4.98 -5.85 -37.00
C SER A 115 4.82 -4.81 -35.89
N GLY A 116 5.07 -3.53 -36.20
CA GLY A 116 4.65 -2.41 -35.37
C GLY A 116 3.24 -1.97 -35.75
N ALA A 117 2.34 -1.82 -34.78
CA ALA A 117 0.96 -1.35 -35.03
C ALA A 117 0.91 0.07 -35.60
N PHE A 118 2.00 0.84 -35.45
CA PHE A 118 2.11 2.23 -35.87
C PHE A 118 3.15 2.41 -36.97
N ARG A 119 2.69 2.90 -38.12
CA ARG A 119 3.54 3.41 -39.22
C ARG A 119 3.81 4.89 -39.03
N ASP A 120 4.87 5.42 -39.65
CA ASP A 120 5.20 6.84 -39.67
C ASP A 120 3.99 7.76 -39.95
N GLU A 121 3.13 7.36 -40.90
CA GLU A 121 1.96 8.12 -41.32
C GLU A 121 0.96 8.33 -40.17
N SER A 122 0.94 7.41 -39.21
CA SER A 122 0.07 7.46 -38.03
C SER A 122 0.43 8.63 -37.11
N PHE A 123 1.68 9.10 -37.15
CA PHE A 123 2.18 10.20 -36.31
C PHE A 123 2.04 11.56 -36.98
N LEU A 124 1.95 11.63 -38.32
CA LEU A 124 1.93 12.90 -39.05
C LEU A 124 0.63 13.69 -38.79
N GLY A 125 0.78 15.00 -38.62
CA GLY A 125 -0.33 15.94 -38.46
C GLY A 125 -0.23 16.78 -37.19
N GLU A 126 -1.36 17.39 -36.84
CA GLU A 126 -1.49 18.23 -35.65
C GLU A 126 -2.11 17.44 -34.50
N TRP A 127 -1.57 17.67 -33.31
CA TRP A 127 -1.92 17.00 -32.08
C TRP A 127 -2.00 18.00 -30.93
N THR A 128 -2.71 17.63 -29.87
CA THR A 128 -2.75 18.35 -28.60
C THR A 128 -2.39 17.40 -27.48
N ASP A 129 -1.45 17.76 -26.61
CA ASP A 129 -1.11 16.91 -25.46
C ASP A 129 -2.15 17.00 -24.33
N SER A 130 -2.01 16.13 -23.33
CA SER A 130 -2.86 16.08 -22.14
C SER A 130 -2.84 17.34 -21.28
N LEU A 131 -1.94 18.29 -21.56
CA LEU A 131 -1.82 19.59 -20.90
C LEU A 131 -2.31 20.75 -21.80
N GLY A 132 -2.85 20.45 -22.98
CA GLY A 132 -3.36 21.45 -23.92
C GLY A 132 -2.29 22.10 -24.81
N HIS A 133 -1.07 21.56 -24.85
CA HIS A 133 -0.02 22.08 -25.72
C HIS A 133 -0.20 21.58 -27.16
N HIS A 134 0.02 22.48 -28.13
CA HIS A 134 -0.08 22.14 -29.54
C HIS A 134 1.21 21.45 -30.02
N ILE A 135 1.05 20.37 -30.78
CA ILE A 135 2.13 19.56 -31.30
C ILE A 135 1.93 19.38 -32.81
N THR A 136 2.95 19.69 -33.60
CA THR A 136 2.95 19.44 -35.04
C THR A 136 4.03 18.43 -35.38
N VAL A 137 3.64 17.32 -36.02
CA VAL A 137 4.56 16.29 -36.47
C VAL A 137 4.68 16.35 -37.99
N THR A 138 5.88 16.60 -38.47
CA THR A 138 6.18 16.76 -39.90
C THR A 138 7.30 15.83 -40.34
N ARG A 139 7.29 15.45 -41.62
CA ARG A 139 8.36 14.65 -42.23
C ARG A 139 9.32 15.57 -42.98
N ALA A 140 10.55 15.69 -42.50
CA ALA A 140 11.55 16.58 -43.13
C ALA A 140 12.05 16.05 -44.49
N ARG A 141 12.16 14.72 -44.66
CA ARG A 141 12.58 14.03 -45.90
C ARG A 141 11.87 12.68 -46.02
N ARG A 142 11.72 12.14 -47.24
CA ARG A 142 10.99 10.88 -47.50
C ARG A 142 11.43 9.68 -46.64
N SER A 143 12.69 9.65 -46.20
CA SER A 143 13.27 8.58 -45.37
C SER A 143 13.93 9.09 -44.08
N GLY A 144 13.60 10.30 -43.64
CA GLY A 144 14.20 10.93 -42.47
C GLY A 144 13.37 10.74 -41.18
N PRO A 145 13.95 11.02 -40.01
CA PRO A 145 13.19 11.04 -38.75
C PRO A 145 12.06 12.08 -38.82
N LEU A 146 10.99 11.84 -38.06
CA LEU A 146 9.88 12.77 -37.96
C LEU A 146 10.28 13.93 -37.04
N ALA A 147 10.07 15.16 -37.50
CA ALA A 147 10.31 16.37 -36.73
C ALA A 147 9.04 16.75 -35.97
N VAL A 148 9.18 16.92 -34.66
CA VAL A 148 8.07 17.26 -33.75
C VAL A 148 8.30 18.68 -33.24
N LYS A 149 7.32 19.54 -33.44
CA LYS A 149 7.30 20.91 -32.91
C LYS A 149 6.26 20.99 -31.80
N LEU A 150 6.69 21.19 -30.56
CA LEU A 150 5.85 21.31 -29.37
C LEU A 150 5.80 22.78 -28.94
N VAL A 151 4.60 23.36 -28.88
CA VAL A 151 4.37 24.77 -28.51
C VAL A 151 3.71 24.84 -27.14
N ARG A 152 4.41 25.43 -26.16
CA ARG A 152 3.96 25.63 -24.77
C ARG A 152 3.84 27.12 -24.47
N GLY A 153 2.67 27.70 -24.72
CA GLY A 153 2.49 29.15 -24.66
C GLY A 153 3.41 29.84 -25.69
N GLU A 154 4.29 30.72 -25.21
CA GLU A 154 5.28 31.42 -26.08
C GLU A 154 6.54 30.59 -26.37
N ARG A 155 6.72 29.45 -25.71
CA ARG A 155 7.93 28.63 -25.87
C ARG A 155 7.72 27.55 -26.92
N GLU A 156 8.61 27.51 -27.90
CA GLU A 156 8.67 26.46 -28.91
C GLU A 156 9.82 25.49 -28.62
N GLN A 157 9.54 24.19 -28.66
CA GLN A 157 10.52 23.14 -28.51
C GLN A 157 10.50 22.21 -29.73
N SER A 158 11.65 22.04 -30.37
CA SER A 158 11.84 21.07 -31.45
C SER A 158 12.35 19.74 -30.89
N LEU A 159 11.68 18.65 -31.23
CA LEU A 159 11.99 17.27 -30.87
C LEU A 159 12.06 16.42 -32.13
N THR A 160 12.61 15.22 -32.01
CA THR A 160 12.65 14.22 -33.08
C THR A 160 12.00 12.93 -32.61
N LEU A 161 11.16 12.39 -33.47
CA LEU A 161 10.50 11.11 -33.29
C LEU A 161 11.20 10.08 -34.18
N ARG A 162 11.70 9.01 -33.56
CA ARG A 162 12.53 7.99 -34.20
C ARG A 162 12.17 6.60 -33.66
N LEU A 163 12.34 5.59 -34.50
CA LEU A 163 12.24 4.19 -34.11
C LEU A 163 13.61 3.74 -33.57
N ALA A 164 13.69 3.37 -32.30
CA ALA A 164 14.90 2.88 -31.65
C ALA A 164 14.58 1.55 -30.96
N GLU A 165 15.35 0.50 -31.26
CA GLU A 165 15.16 -0.84 -30.66
C GLU A 165 13.74 -1.40 -30.83
N GLY A 166 13.10 -1.07 -31.96
CA GLY A 166 11.73 -1.50 -32.25
C GLY A 166 10.64 -0.71 -31.52
N CYS A 167 10.98 0.30 -30.74
CA CYS A 167 10.03 1.17 -30.05
C CYS A 167 10.10 2.61 -30.58
N TRP A 168 8.95 3.25 -30.73
CA TRP A 168 8.89 4.67 -31.06
C TRP A 168 9.31 5.52 -29.87
N CYS A 169 10.20 6.48 -30.10
CA CYS A 169 10.64 7.42 -29.07
C CYS A 169 10.59 8.87 -29.54
N CYS A 170 10.20 9.78 -28.64
CA CYS A 170 10.19 11.22 -28.85
C CYS A 170 10.91 11.91 -27.69
N GLY A 171 12.15 12.36 -27.92
CA GLY A 171 13.03 12.83 -26.84
C GLY A 171 13.36 11.71 -25.85
N ASN A 172 12.95 11.88 -24.59
CA ASN A 172 13.15 10.89 -23.50
C ASN A 172 11.90 10.03 -23.23
N ALA A 173 10.84 10.16 -24.04
CA ALA A 173 9.62 9.39 -23.90
C ALA A 173 9.57 8.24 -24.91
N LEU A 174 9.03 7.10 -24.48
CA LEU A 174 8.74 5.91 -25.28
C LEU A 174 7.24 5.82 -25.52
N LEU A 175 6.84 5.39 -26.71
CA LEU A 175 5.44 5.13 -27.04
C LEU A 175 4.98 3.85 -26.37
N ASP A 176 3.87 3.91 -25.65
CA ASP A 176 3.12 2.75 -25.20
C ASP A 176 2.20 2.30 -26.33
N GLU A 177 2.68 1.39 -27.18
CA GLU A 177 1.92 0.89 -28.34
C GLU A 177 0.63 0.16 -27.92
N ALA A 178 0.62 -0.50 -26.77
CA ALA A 178 -0.57 -1.22 -26.27
C ALA A 178 -1.68 -0.26 -25.81
N GLY A 179 -1.29 0.90 -25.26
CA GLY A 179 -2.22 1.95 -24.84
C GLY A 179 -2.59 2.97 -25.94
N SER A 180 -1.88 2.96 -27.06
CA SER A 180 -2.06 3.95 -28.13
C SER A 180 -3.10 3.52 -29.17
N GLN A 181 -3.72 4.48 -29.83
CA GLN A 181 -4.62 4.35 -30.97
C GLN A 181 -4.23 5.36 -32.08
N PRO A 182 -4.69 5.20 -33.34
CA PRO A 182 -4.34 6.13 -34.44
C PRO A 182 -4.69 7.61 -34.19
N HIS A 183 -5.63 7.87 -33.27
CA HIS A 183 -6.10 9.22 -32.92
C HIS A 183 -5.62 9.68 -31.54
N ASN A 184 -4.95 8.80 -30.79
CA ASN A 184 -4.52 9.03 -29.42
C ASN A 184 -3.20 8.28 -29.12
N LEU A 185 -2.10 9.00 -28.97
CA LEU A 185 -0.79 8.42 -28.72
C LEU A 185 -0.38 8.59 -27.25
N VAL A 186 0.05 7.50 -26.63
CA VAL A 186 0.43 7.47 -25.21
C VAL A 186 1.95 7.40 -25.08
N TRP A 187 2.55 8.44 -24.52
CA TRP A 187 3.99 8.57 -24.33
C TRP A 187 4.38 8.46 -22.85
N GLY A 188 5.25 7.52 -22.49
CA GLY A 188 5.76 7.30 -21.13
C GLY A 188 7.25 7.63 -21.02
N THR A 189 7.66 8.29 -19.93
CA THR A 189 9.09 8.50 -19.60
C THR A 189 9.57 7.48 -18.57
N ALA A 190 10.88 7.22 -18.50
CA ALA A 190 11.47 6.36 -17.47
C ALA A 190 11.21 6.85 -16.02
N GLN A 191 10.82 8.12 -15.85
CA GLN A 191 10.44 8.70 -14.55
C GLN A 191 8.95 8.50 -14.21
N GLY A 192 8.21 7.72 -15.01
CA GLY A 192 6.79 7.45 -14.80
C GLY A 192 5.84 8.57 -15.23
N LYS A 193 6.34 9.67 -15.83
CA LYS A 193 5.47 10.72 -16.40
C LYS A 193 4.88 10.24 -17.73
N GLN A 194 3.59 10.49 -17.92
CA GLN A 194 2.85 10.13 -19.12
C GLN A 194 2.30 11.38 -19.82
N SER A 195 2.35 11.41 -21.15
CA SER A 195 1.77 12.45 -22.00
C SER A 195 0.91 11.78 -23.05
N VAL A 196 -0.32 12.26 -23.21
CA VAL A 196 -1.30 11.69 -24.15
C VAL A 196 -1.53 12.70 -25.26
N TRP A 197 -1.29 12.33 -26.52
CA TRP A 197 -1.45 13.22 -27.67
C TRP A 197 -2.72 12.86 -28.42
N CYS A 198 -3.67 13.79 -28.48
CA CYS A 198 -4.92 13.64 -29.22
C CYS A 198 -4.85 14.38 -30.55
N ARG A 199 -5.29 13.75 -31.65
CA ARG A 199 -5.23 14.36 -33.00
C ARG A 199 -6.23 15.51 -33.12
N VAL A 200 -5.77 16.67 -33.60
CA VAL A 200 -6.63 17.85 -33.81
C VAL A 200 -7.57 17.59 -34.99
N GLY A 201 -8.86 17.85 -34.82
CA GLY A 201 -9.87 17.64 -35.87
C GLY A 201 -10.28 16.18 -36.09
N ALA A 202 -9.83 15.25 -35.25
CA ALA A 202 -10.49 13.95 -35.11
C ALA A 202 -11.81 14.17 -34.33
N GLU A 203 -12.78 14.81 -34.98
CA GLU A 203 -14.16 14.78 -34.52
C GLU A 203 -14.56 13.31 -34.45
N SER A 204 -14.93 12.84 -33.26
CA SER A 204 -15.47 11.50 -33.10
C SER A 204 -16.64 11.38 -34.07
N VAL A 205 -16.57 10.40 -34.98
CA VAL A 205 -17.55 10.20 -36.06
C VAL A 205 -18.96 9.89 -35.52
N ASP A 206 -19.13 9.77 -34.21
CA ASP A 206 -20.41 9.90 -33.51
C ASP A 206 -20.54 11.31 -32.89
N ASP A 207 -21.11 12.27 -33.63
CA ASP A 207 -22.32 12.97 -33.17
C ASP A 207 -22.91 13.97 -34.17
N ARG A 208 -24.24 13.96 -34.31
CA ARG A 208 -25.03 14.99 -35.00
C ARG A 208 -25.44 16.07 -34.00
N SER A 209 -24.80 17.25 -34.06
CA SER A 209 -25.40 18.60 -33.96
C SER A 209 -24.40 19.60 -33.36
N PRO A 210 -24.20 20.78 -33.97
CA PRO A 210 -23.31 21.80 -33.44
C PRO A 210 -24.11 22.92 -32.77
N GLU A 211 -23.85 23.21 -31.49
CA GLU A 211 -23.73 24.59 -30.99
C GLU A 211 -23.40 24.63 -29.49
N LYS A 212 -22.42 25.49 -29.16
CA LYS A 212 -21.72 25.73 -27.88
C LYS A 212 -20.60 24.74 -27.54
N ALA A 213 -19.40 25.31 -27.47
CA ALA A 213 -18.18 24.67 -26.97
C ALA A 213 -18.47 23.91 -25.66
N PRO A 214 -18.44 22.57 -25.66
CA PRO A 214 -18.69 21.80 -24.46
C PRO A 214 -17.39 21.59 -23.69
N ASP A 215 -17.51 21.68 -22.37
CA ASP A 215 -16.58 21.12 -21.41
C ASP A 215 -16.12 19.72 -21.84
N LEU A 216 -14.84 19.43 -21.57
CA LEU A 216 -14.10 18.23 -21.98
C LEU A 216 -14.57 16.91 -21.30
N LEU A 217 -15.88 16.66 -21.22
CA LEU A 217 -16.46 15.45 -20.61
C LEU A 217 -17.81 14.99 -21.24
N PRO A 218 -17.88 14.42 -22.47
CA PRO A 218 -19.12 13.82 -22.98
C PRO A 218 -19.16 12.27 -22.93
N TRP A 219 -18.04 11.55 -22.88
CA TRP A 219 -18.05 10.08 -23.00
C TRP A 219 -18.22 9.33 -21.67
N LEU A 220 -18.22 10.04 -20.54
CA LEU A 220 -18.40 9.44 -19.21
C LEU A 220 -19.88 9.30 -18.79
N LEU A 221 -20.83 9.82 -19.58
CA LEU A 221 -22.26 9.80 -19.25
C LEU A 221 -23.11 9.27 -20.43
N THR A 222 -22.85 8.05 -20.89
CA THR A 222 -23.77 7.37 -21.81
C THR A 222 -24.97 6.81 -21.01
N PRO A 223 -26.24 7.14 -21.35
CA PRO A 223 -27.44 6.66 -20.63
C PRO A 223 -27.72 5.15 -20.72
N ALA A 224 -26.86 4.37 -21.39
CA ALA A 224 -27.09 2.97 -21.71
C ALA A 224 -27.16 2.04 -20.47
N ALA A 225 -26.59 2.45 -19.33
CA ALA A 225 -26.65 1.67 -18.09
C ALA A 225 -27.98 1.81 -17.33
N ARG A 226 -28.84 2.79 -17.65
CA ARG A 226 -30.13 2.99 -16.94
C ARG A 226 -31.25 2.04 -17.36
N GLN A 227 -31.19 1.45 -18.56
CA GLN A 227 -32.29 0.59 -19.04
C GLN A 227 -32.16 -0.89 -18.67
N GLN A 228 -30.99 -1.36 -18.20
CA GLN A 228 -30.83 -2.76 -17.81
C GLN A 228 -31.07 -3.00 -16.31
N ALA A 229 -30.93 -1.98 -15.46
CA ALA A 229 -31.24 -2.09 -14.03
C ALA A 229 -32.74 -1.88 -13.72
N ALA A 230 -33.48 -1.14 -14.55
CA ALA A 230 -34.89 -0.82 -14.31
C ALA A 230 -35.89 -1.92 -14.74
N VAL A 231 -35.44 -2.95 -15.47
CA VAL A 231 -36.29 -4.07 -15.91
C VAL A 231 -36.20 -5.28 -14.96
N ALA A 232 -35.23 -5.31 -14.05
CA ALA A 232 -35.05 -6.40 -13.08
C ALA A 232 -35.79 -6.18 -11.73
N SER A 233 -36.41 -5.02 -11.49
CA SER A 233 -37.01 -4.68 -10.18
C SER A 233 -38.54 -4.59 -10.16
N SER A 234 -39.23 -5.05 -11.21
CA SER A 234 -40.71 -5.10 -11.22
C SER A 234 -41.24 -6.53 -11.26
N SER A 235 -41.28 -7.17 -10.09
CA SER A 235 -42.25 -8.23 -9.81
C SER A 235 -42.81 -8.01 -8.40
N GLU A 236 -44.07 -7.59 -8.39
CA GLU A 236 -44.87 -7.23 -7.22
C GLU A 236 -45.29 -8.44 -6.37
N VAL A 237 -45.12 -8.26 -5.06
CA VAL A 237 -46.15 -8.32 -4.00
C VAL A 237 -47.12 -9.51 -4.00
N HIS A 238 -46.96 -10.38 -2.99
CA HIS A 238 -48.10 -10.95 -2.27
C HIS A 238 -47.93 -10.67 -0.78
N ARG A 239 -48.87 -9.89 -0.22
CA ARG A 239 -48.88 -9.40 1.16
C ARG A 239 -50.03 -10.13 1.87
N GLU A 240 -49.72 -11.05 2.76
CA GLU A 240 -50.66 -11.54 3.76
C GLU A 240 -50.29 -10.92 5.11
N THR A 241 -51.27 -10.25 5.69
CA THR A 241 -51.26 -9.63 7.02
C THR A 241 -51.63 -10.68 8.07
N VAL A 242 -50.81 -10.83 9.10
CA VAL A 242 -51.23 -11.40 10.39
C VAL A 242 -50.61 -10.57 11.51
N ASP A 243 -51.47 -10.11 12.41
CA ASP A 243 -51.20 -9.34 13.61
C ASP A 243 -50.68 -10.20 14.79
N ASP A 244 -50.12 -9.49 15.79
CA ASP A 244 -49.80 -9.90 17.18
C ASP A 244 -48.56 -10.82 17.36
N GLU A 245 -47.65 -10.64 18.32
CA GLU A 245 -47.76 -10.19 19.71
C GLU A 245 -46.32 -9.94 20.23
N ALA A 246 -46.13 -8.96 21.11
CA ALA A 246 -44.84 -8.60 21.68
C ALA A 246 -44.35 -9.64 22.70
N THR A 247 -43.18 -10.25 22.46
CA THR A 247 -42.42 -10.99 23.47
C THR A 247 -40.92 -10.74 23.27
N ILE A 248 -40.26 -10.21 24.30
CA ILE A 248 -38.80 -9.98 24.35
C ILE A 248 -38.12 -11.34 24.67
N PRO A 249 -37.26 -11.90 23.79
CA PRO A 249 -36.54 -13.11 24.12
C PRO A 249 -35.16 -12.78 24.72
N ILE A 250 -34.93 -13.37 25.88
CA ILE A 250 -33.61 -13.49 26.52
C ILE A 250 -32.80 -14.49 25.69
N CYS A 251 -31.63 -14.07 25.20
CA CYS A 251 -30.71 -14.90 24.43
C CYS A 251 -30.10 -16.01 25.30
N SER A 252 -30.63 -17.22 25.21
CA SER A 252 -29.93 -18.46 25.51
C SER A 252 -29.92 -19.31 24.24
N GLY A 253 -28.71 -19.62 23.77
CA GLY A 253 -28.47 -20.19 22.45
C GLY A 253 -29.05 -21.57 22.22
N GLU A 254 -29.53 -21.77 20.99
CA GLU A 254 -29.61 -23.07 20.34
C GLU A 254 -29.12 -22.92 18.89
N ASN A 255 -28.32 -23.92 18.48
CA ASN A 255 -27.53 -24.00 17.26
C ASN A 255 -28.40 -24.05 15.99
N GLY A 256 -28.75 -22.89 15.42
CA GLY A 256 -29.07 -22.77 14.00
C GLY A 256 -27.79 -22.51 13.22
N THR A 257 -27.10 -23.55 12.75
CA THR A 257 -25.97 -23.41 11.83
C THR A 257 -26.50 -23.08 10.44
N ASP A 258 -26.98 -21.85 10.25
CA ASP A 258 -26.89 -21.21 8.95
C ASP A 258 -25.39 -20.98 8.71
N GLU A 259 -24.73 -21.98 8.12
CA GLU A 259 -23.43 -21.80 7.48
C GLU A 259 -23.62 -20.78 6.35
N ILE A 260 -23.66 -19.49 6.71
CA ILE A 260 -23.51 -18.38 5.79
C ILE A 260 -22.24 -18.70 5.01
N SER A 261 -22.40 -18.99 3.74
CA SER A 261 -21.38 -19.43 2.80
C SER A 261 -20.29 -18.36 2.67
N ARG A 262 -19.34 -18.38 3.61
CA ARG A 262 -18.17 -17.49 3.68
C ARG A 262 -17.23 -17.57 2.46
N SER A 263 -17.49 -18.49 1.52
CA SER A 263 -16.59 -18.79 0.40
C SER A 263 -16.63 -17.79 -0.76
N ASP A 264 -17.68 -16.98 -0.89
CA ASP A 264 -17.83 -16.12 -2.07
C ASP A 264 -17.14 -14.75 -1.93
N ASP A 265 -16.89 -14.27 -0.71
CA ASP A 265 -16.33 -12.93 -0.47
C ASP A 265 -14.81 -12.82 -0.72
N ASP A 266 -14.07 -13.94 -0.69
CA ASP A 266 -12.62 -13.95 -0.89
C ASP A 266 -12.21 -13.42 -2.27
N GLY A 267 -13.02 -13.73 -3.30
CA GLY A 267 -12.76 -13.31 -4.68
C GLY A 267 -12.93 -11.81 -4.89
N ASP A 268 -13.80 -11.19 -4.11
CA ASP A 268 -14.18 -9.80 -4.28
C ASP A 268 -13.14 -8.87 -3.63
N ASP A 269 -12.57 -9.27 -2.49
CA ASP A 269 -11.53 -8.50 -1.82
C ASP A 269 -10.26 -8.33 -2.65
N GLY A 270 -9.82 -9.37 -3.35
CA GLY A 270 -8.67 -9.24 -4.22
C GLY A 270 -8.93 -8.28 -5.39
N ALA A 271 -10.18 -8.19 -5.88
CA ALA A 271 -10.56 -7.23 -6.91
C ALA A 271 -10.60 -5.80 -6.34
N ARG A 272 -11.18 -5.61 -5.14
CA ARG A 272 -11.20 -4.33 -4.41
C ARG A 272 -9.79 -3.81 -4.15
N VAL A 273 -8.91 -4.65 -3.58
CA VAL A 273 -7.51 -4.30 -3.33
C VAL A 273 -6.79 -3.95 -4.63
N SER A 274 -6.94 -4.78 -5.67
CA SER A 274 -6.31 -4.52 -6.97
C SER A 274 -6.74 -3.18 -7.56
N ALA A 275 -8.03 -2.83 -7.46
CA ALA A 275 -8.56 -1.54 -7.92
C ALA A 275 -7.92 -0.36 -7.18
N ILE A 276 -7.80 -0.44 -5.85
CA ILE A 276 -7.15 0.60 -5.05
C ILE A 276 -5.66 0.72 -5.38
N LEU A 277 -4.95 -0.41 -5.54
CA LEU A 277 -3.54 -0.40 -5.93
C LEU A 277 -3.33 0.15 -7.35
N ASP A 278 -4.28 -0.09 -8.26
CA ASP A 278 -4.32 0.52 -9.59
C ASP A 278 -4.49 2.05 -9.52
N VAL A 279 -5.34 2.54 -8.62
CA VAL A 279 -5.48 3.98 -8.34
C VAL A 279 -4.14 4.53 -7.83
N ARG A 280 -3.51 3.88 -6.86
CA ARG A 280 -2.19 4.30 -6.35
C ARG A 280 -1.13 4.35 -7.45
N GLN A 281 -1.13 3.38 -8.35
CA GLN A 281 -0.19 3.34 -9.47
C GLN A 281 -0.34 4.57 -10.37
N VAL A 282 -1.56 5.01 -10.68
CA VAL A 282 -1.79 6.21 -11.53
C VAL A 282 -1.57 7.53 -10.81
N LEU A 283 -1.66 7.55 -9.48
CA LEU A 283 -1.21 8.70 -8.68
C LEU A 283 0.32 8.83 -8.68
N GLY A 284 1.03 7.71 -8.89
CA GLY A 284 2.48 7.68 -9.01
C GLY A 284 3.18 8.28 -7.78
N ASN A 285 4.12 9.20 -8.03
CA ASN A 285 4.95 9.83 -7.00
C ASN A 285 4.32 11.08 -6.34
N ASP A 286 3.04 11.37 -6.59
CA ASP A 286 2.34 12.48 -5.94
C ASP A 286 2.02 12.13 -4.47
N ARG A 287 2.95 12.45 -3.57
CA ARG A 287 2.82 12.16 -2.14
C ARG A 287 1.57 12.76 -1.51
N THR A 288 1.16 13.95 -1.96
CA THR A 288 -0.04 14.61 -1.43
C THR A 288 -1.29 13.85 -1.86
N ALA A 289 -1.40 13.48 -3.14
CA ALA A 289 -2.54 12.69 -3.61
C ALA A 289 -2.59 11.28 -2.99
N GLN A 290 -1.43 10.63 -2.79
CA GLN A 290 -1.37 9.32 -2.12
C GLN A 290 -1.85 9.39 -0.67
N GLU A 291 -1.50 10.46 0.06
CA GLU A 291 -1.94 10.69 1.43
C GLU A 291 -3.43 11.02 1.49
N MET A 292 -3.91 11.89 0.60
CA MET A 292 -5.34 12.20 0.48
C MET A 292 -6.16 10.97 0.13
N LEU A 293 -5.66 10.08 -0.73
CA LEU A 293 -6.32 8.81 -1.01
C LEU A 293 -6.41 7.93 0.25
N SER A 294 -5.32 7.82 1.03
CA SER A 294 -5.36 7.07 2.29
C SER A 294 -6.42 7.63 3.24
N GLN A 295 -6.49 8.95 3.42
CA GLN A 295 -7.49 9.58 4.30
C GLN A 295 -8.92 9.42 3.77
N LEU A 296 -9.11 9.56 2.46
CA LEU A 296 -10.37 9.33 1.77
C LEU A 296 -10.86 7.91 2.01
N LEU A 297 -10.01 6.91 1.77
CA LEU A 297 -10.34 5.52 1.98
C LEU A 297 -10.69 5.24 3.44
N MET A 298 -10.01 5.87 4.42
CA MET A 298 -10.41 5.75 5.82
C MET A 298 -11.80 6.30 6.09
N ASP A 299 -12.09 7.52 5.61
CA ASP A 299 -13.40 8.15 5.83
C ASP A 299 -14.55 7.42 5.11
N HIS A 300 -14.27 6.71 4.01
CA HIS A 300 -15.27 5.89 3.31
C HIS A 300 -15.94 4.87 4.21
N ASP A 301 -15.21 4.29 5.16
CA ASP A 301 -15.75 3.30 6.10
C ASP A 301 -16.99 3.81 6.85
N LEU A 302 -16.96 5.09 7.22
CA LEU A 302 -17.99 5.74 8.02
C LEU A 302 -19.00 6.54 7.17
N LEU A 303 -18.56 7.07 6.03
CA LEU A 303 -19.38 7.96 5.19
C LEU A 303 -20.02 7.26 3.98
N ARG A 304 -19.71 5.98 3.74
CA ARG A 304 -20.31 5.22 2.64
C ARG A 304 -21.82 5.14 2.80
N ARG A 305 -22.49 5.02 1.66
CA ARG A 305 -23.91 4.63 1.65
C ARG A 305 -24.04 3.13 1.88
N GLU A 306 -25.21 2.69 2.32
CA GLU A 306 -25.49 1.27 2.56
C GLU A 306 -25.35 0.42 1.29
N ASP A 307 -25.63 1.00 0.12
CA ASP A 307 -25.54 0.36 -1.20
C ASP A 307 -24.15 0.43 -1.85
N GLU A 308 -23.19 1.11 -1.21
CA GLU A 308 -21.82 1.23 -1.72
C GLU A 308 -20.93 0.07 -1.23
N ASP A 309 -19.92 -0.25 -2.04
CA ASP A 309 -18.90 -1.23 -1.69
C ASP A 309 -18.17 -0.85 -0.39
N SER A 310 -17.86 -1.85 0.44
CA SER A 310 -17.27 -1.65 1.78
C SER A 310 -15.85 -1.07 1.75
N MET A 311 -15.14 -1.18 0.63
CA MET A 311 -13.75 -0.74 0.51
C MET A 311 -13.52 0.31 -0.58
N VAL A 312 -14.18 0.16 -1.73
CA VAL A 312 -13.94 0.99 -2.91
C VAL A 312 -15.04 2.04 -3.01
N PRO A 313 -14.77 3.34 -2.78
CA PRO A 313 -15.78 4.36 -2.96
C PRO A 313 -16.38 4.33 -4.36
N ALA A 314 -17.70 4.49 -4.48
CA ALA A 314 -18.38 4.57 -5.77
C ALA A 314 -17.81 5.71 -6.62
N VAL A 315 -17.93 5.61 -7.95
CA VAL A 315 -17.41 6.62 -8.89
C VAL A 315 -18.03 8.00 -8.61
N GLU A 316 -19.28 8.02 -8.17
CA GLU A 316 -20.06 9.22 -7.85
C GLU A 316 -19.83 9.73 -6.40
N SER A 317 -19.01 9.03 -5.60
CA SER A 317 -18.76 9.41 -4.22
C SER A 317 -18.16 10.81 -4.13
N LEU A 318 -18.75 11.67 -3.30
CA LEU A 318 -18.27 13.04 -3.09
C LEU A 318 -16.87 13.07 -2.43
N LEU A 319 -16.45 11.96 -1.82
CA LEU A 319 -15.13 11.82 -1.20
C LEU A 319 -13.99 12.06 -2.20
N TRP A 320 -14.20 11.71 -3.48
CA TRP A 320 -13.23 11.94 -4.56
C TRP A 320 -12.89 13.42 -4.77
N ASN A 321 -13.77 14.36 -4.36
CA ASN A 321 -13.51 15.80 -4.48
C ASN A 321 -12.36 16.30 -3.59
N ARG A 322 -11.86 15.47 -2.67
CA ARG A 322 -10.66 15.77 -1.87
C ARG A 322 -9.36 15.64 -2.67
N LEU A 323 -9.38 14.88 -3.77
CA LEU A 323 -8.27 14.82 -4.70
C LEU A 323 -8.34 16.00 -5.67
N ALA A 324 -7.18 16.56 -6.03
CA ALA A 324 -7.08 17.56 -7.09
C ALA A 324 -7.60 17.00 -8.44
N ASP A 325 -8.05 17.87 -9.33
CA ASP A 325 -8.79 17.47 -10.55
C ASP A 325 -8.09 16.40 -11.38
N VAL A 326 -6.78 16.54 -11.64
CA VAL A 326 -6.02 15.58 -12.46
C VAL A 326 -5.87 14.22 -11.76
N PRO A 327 -5.31 14.14 -10.53
CA PRO A 327 -5.32 12.91 -9.71
C PRO A 327 -6.70 12.25 -9.59
N ARG A 328 -7.74 13.04 -9.35
CA ARG A 328 -9.12 12.58 -9.20
C ARG A 328 -9.61 11.86 -10.46
N ARG A 329 -9.48 12.49 -11.64
CA ARG A 329 -9.92 11.87 -12.90
C ARG A 329 -9.20 10.56 -13.17
N ASN A 330 -7.89 10.50 -12.91
CA ASN A 330 -7.10 9.29 -13.11
C ASN A 330 -7.55 8.15 -12.16
N ALA A 331 -7.83 8.49 -10.90
CA ALA A 331 -8.37 7.56 -9.92
C ALA A 331 -9.76 7.04 -10.37
N LEU A 332 -10.67 7.94 -10.72
CA LEU A 332 -12.02 7.60 -11.17
C LEU A 332 -12.03 6.70 -12.40
N TYR A 333 -11.11 6.92 -13.36
CA TYR A 333 -10.96 6.03 -14.51
C TYR A 333 -10.65 4.58 -14.11
N LYS A 334 -9.79 4.38 -13.09
CA LYS A 334 -9.46 3.05 -12.57
C LYS A 334 -10.62 2.43 -11.81
N VAL A 335 -11.30 3.21 -10.98
CA VAL A 335 -12.46 2.76 -10.21
C VAL A 335 -13.63 2.39 -11.12
N ALA A 336 -13.90 3.18 -12.16
CA ALA A 336 -14.95 2.87 -13.14
C ALA A 336 -14.73 1.52 -13.84
N ARG A 337 -13.47 1.14 -14.10
CA ARG A 337 -13.14 -0.18 -14.65
C ARG A 337 -13.49 -1.32 -13.68
N PHE A 338 -13.24 -1.14 -12.39
CA PHE A 338 -13.62 -2.12 -11.36
C PHE A 338 -15.14 -2.36 -11.37
N TYR A 339 -15.95 -1.29 -11.38
CA TYR A 339 -17.41 -1.40 -11.41
C TYR A 339 -17.97 -1.91 -12.75
N SER A 340 -17.26 -1.70 -13.86
CA SER A 340 -17.70 -2.18 -15.18
C SER A 340 -17.42 -3.67 -15.42
N SER A 341 -16.52 -4.27 -14.63
CA SER A 341 -16.11 -5.67 -14.77
C SER A 341 -16.31 -6.47 -13.47
N PRO A 342 -17.52 -6.54 -12.89
CA PRO A 342 -17.78 -7.16 -11.58
C PRO A 342 -17.56 -8.68 -11.51
N GLY A 343 -17.02 -9.32 -12.55
CA GLY A 343 -16.70 -10.75 -12.59
C GLY A 343 -15.21 -11.08 -12.74
N GLU A 344 -14.34 -10.08 -12.88
CA GLU A 344 -12.89 -10.31 -12.99
C GLU A 344 -12.32 -10.66 -11.61
N ARG A 345 -12.47 -11.93 -11.21
CA ARG A 345 -11.96 -12.44 -9.94
C ARG A 345 -10.45 -12.26 -9.87
N CYS A 346 -10.02 -11.31 -9.06
CA CYS A 346 -8.62 -11.10 -8.75
C CYS A 346 -8.30 -11.87 -7.47
N ARG A 347 -7.48 -12.91 -7.56
CA ARG A 347 -7.10 -13.70 -6.39
C ARG A 347 -5.96 -13.04 -5.63
N ILE A 348 -6.06 -13.07 -4.31
CA ILE A 348 -4.93 -12.78 -3.43
C ILE A 348 -4.13 -14.08 -3.28
N GLY A 349 -2.89 -14.05 -3.75
CA GLY A 349 -1.97 -15.18 -3.75
C GLY A 349 -0.74 -14.90 -2.90
N VAL A 350 0.01 -15.97 -2.62
CA VAL A 350 1.29 -15.90 -1.92
C VAL A 350 2.37 -16.49 -2.83
N SER A 351 3.46 -15.77 -3.01
CA SER A 351 4.55 -16.20 -3.92
C SER A 351 5.51 -17.18 -3.27
N ALA A 352 5.64 -17.11 -1.95
CA ALA A 352 6.60 -17.88 -1.18
C ALA A 352 5.97 -18.45 0.09
N PRO A 353 6.37 -19.66 0.54
CA PRO A 353 5.83 -20.27 1.76
C PRO A 353 6.02 -19.42 3.03
N ASP A 354 6.99 -18.51 3.00
CA ASP A 354 7.32 -17.61 4.10
C ASP A 354 6.47 -16.34 4.16
N LEU A 355 5.54 -16.13 3.21
CA LEU A 355 4.69 -14.95 3.08
C LEU A 355 5.45 -13.63 2.84
N SER A 356 6.74 -13.66 2.45
CA SER A 356 7.57 -12.46 2.23
C SER A 356 7.01 -11.51 1.15
N GLU A 357 6.26 -12.04 0.19
CA GLU A 357 5.58 -11.30 -0.86
C GLU A 357 4.16 -11.83 -1.05
N VAL A 358 3.19 -10.91 -1.09
CA VAL A 358 1.78 -11.17 -1.38
C VAL A 358 1.46 -10.64 -2.78
N HIS A 359 0.74 -11.42 -3.59
CA HIS A 359 0.32 -11.04 -4.93
C HIS A 359 -1.17 -10.71 -4.95
N VAL A 360 -1.52 -9.60 -5.59
CA VAL A 360 -2.91 -9.20 -5.81
C VAL A 360 -3.07 -8.79 -7.27
N GLY A 361 -3.55 -9.72 -8.10
CA GLY A 361 -3.61 -9.52 -9.53
C GLY A 361 -2.21 -9.29 -10.10
N ARG A 362 -1.95 -8.07 -10.59
CA ARG A 362 -0.63 -7.66 -11.12
C ARG A 362 0.29 -7.02 -10.08
N HIS A 363 -0.21 -6.77 -8.88
CA HIS A 363 0.51 -6.06 -7.83
C HIS A 363 1.27 -7.03 -6.93
N ARG A 364 2.45 -6.58 -6.48
CA ARG A 364 3.29 -7.30 -5.53
C ARG A 364 3.44 -6.44 -4.28
N VAL A 365 3.13 -7.04 -3.15
CA VAL A 365 3.04 -6.36 -1.87
C VAL A 365 4.08 -6.98 -0.92
N PRO A 366 5.11 -6.22 -0.52
CA PRO A 366 6.11 -6.72 0.41
C PRO A 366 5.55 -6.83 1.82
N THR A 367 5.97 -7.86 2.55
CA THR A 367 5.61 -8.07 3.95
C THR A 367 6.86 -8.11 4.82
N THR A 368 6.69 -7.95 6.13
CA THR A 368 7.79 -8.11 7.07
C THR A 368 7.62 -9.37 7.93
N PRO A 369 8.73 -10.01 8.35
CA PRO A 369 8.67 -11.12 9.31
C PRO A 369 8.05 -10.73 10.66
N SER A 370 8.06 -9.45 11.05
CA SER A 370 7.39 -8.97 12.28
C SER A 370 5.87 -9.00 12.14
N GLU A 371 5.32 -8.60 11.00
CA GLU A 371 3.88 -8.68 10.73
C GLU A 371 3.39 -10.12 10.75
N ILE A 372 4.08 -11.00 10.02
CA ILE A 372 3.69 -12.42 9.93
C ILE A 372 3.72 -13.08 11.31
N ARG A 373 4.74 -12.80 12.13
CA ARG A 373 4.79 -13.31 13.51
C ARG A 373 3.67 -12.77 14.37
N THR A 374 3.30 -11.49 14.21
CA THR A 374 2.22 -10.86 14.97
C THR A 374 0.87 -11.47 14.61
N LEU A 375 0.58 -11.62 13.32
CA LEU A 375 -0.65 -12.24 12.83
C LEU A 375 -0.75 -13.72 13.22
N ARG A 376 0.36 -14.48 13.17
CA ARG A 376 0.40 -15.87 13.65
C ARG A 376 0.03 -15.98 15.13
N LYS A 377 0.44 -15.04 15.97
CA LYS A 377 0.09 -15.03 17.40
C LYS A 377 -1.38 -14.69 17.64
N ARG A 378 -2.02 -13.95 16.73
CA ARG A 378 -3.41 -13.52 16.83
C ARG A 378 -4.40 -14.42 16.12
N TRP A 379 -3.93 -15.38 15.34
CA TRP A 379 -4.79 -16.32 14.63
C TRP A 379 -5.74 -17.07 15.58
N THR A 380 -7.05 -16.94 15.35
CA THR A 380 -8.11 -17.63 16.10
C THR A 380 -8.73 -18.80 15.32
N GLY A 381 -8.49 -18.85 14.00
CA GLY A 381 -9.03 -19.88 13.14
C GLY A 381 -8.41 -21.28 13.34
N PRO A 382 -8.82 -22.27 12.53
CA PRO A 382 -8.30 -23.63 12.59
C PRO A 382 -6.78 -23.69 12.41
N ALA A 383 -6.12 -24.70 12.95
CA ALA A 383 -4.66 -24.87 12.86
C ALA A 383 -4.14 -25.19 11.43
N SER A 384 -4.99 -25.12 10.40
CA SER A 384 -4.59 -25.32 9.00
C SER A 384 -3.67 -24.20 8.53
N ASP A 385 -2.43 -24.56 8.19
CA ASP A 385 -1.43 -23.62 7.69
C ASP A 385 -1.87 -22.91 6.42
N VAL A 386 -2.64 -23.59 5.55
CA VAL A 386 -3.08 -23.06 4.25
C VAL A 386 -4.09 -21.94 4.44
N GLN A 387 -5.12 -22.15 5.26
CA GLN A 387 -6.15 -21.15 5.52
C GLN A 387 -5.55 -19.94 6.24
N ARG A 388 -4.69 -20.18 7.23
CA ARG A 388 -3.98 -19.11 7.94
C ARG A 388 -3.12 -18.27 7.00
N ALA A 389 -2.38 -18.90 6.08
CA ALA A 389 -1.55 -18.19 5.12
C ALA A 389 -2.40 -17.33 4.16
N ALA A 390 -3.52 -17.85 3.68
CA ALA A 390 -4.45 -17.12 2.83
C ALA A 390 -5.07 -15.91 3.55
N SER A 391 -5.61 -16.09 4.77
CA SER A 391 -6.17 -14.99 5.58
C SER A 391 -5.09 -13.95 5.93
N THR A 392 -3.86 -14.40 6.21
CA THR A 392 -2.71 -13.50 6.46
C THR A 392 -2.40 -12.66 5.23
N ALA A 393 -2.34 -13.28 4.04
CA ALA A 393 -2.10 -12.59 2.79
C ALA A 393 -3.21 -11.59 2.46
N ARG A 394 -4.48 -11.99 2.66
CA ARG A 394 -5.67 -11.13 2.49
C ARG A 394 -5.58 -9.89 3.38
N LEU A 395 -5.32 -10.07 4.68
CA LEU A 395 -5.17 -8.96 5.62
C LEU A 395 -4.02 -8.02 5.24
N LEU A 396 -2.84 -8.56 4.93
CA LEU A 396 -1.68 -7.74 4.57
C LEU A 396 -1.93 -6.94 3.29
N ALA A 397 -2.57 -7.55 2.29
CA ALA A 397 -2.97 -6.88 1.06
C ALA A 397 -3.91 -5.69 1.33
N LEU A 398 -4.89 -5.87 2.23
CA LEU A 398 -5.85 -4.83 2.62
C LEU A 398 -5.16 -3.63 3.28
N TYR A 399 -4.34 -3.85 4.29
CA TYR A 399 -3.62 -2.76 4.96
C TYR A 399 -2.68 -2.01 4.01
N ARG A 400 -2.09 -2.73 3.06
CA ARG A 400 -1.20 -2.15 2.05
C ARG A 400 -1.94 -1.30 1.02
N ALA A 401 -3.21 -1.62 0.75
CA ALA A 401 -4.07 -0.75 -0.03
C ALA A 401 -4.36 0.59 0.67
N LEU A 402 -4.43 0.62 2.01
CA LEU A 402 -4.65 1.84 2.79
C LEU A 402 -3.40 2.68 3.01
N GLU A 403 -2.22 2.06 3.02
CA GLU A 403 -0.96 2.76 3.28
C GLU A 403 -0.49 3.60 2.09
N ASN A 404 0.13 4.74 2.38
CA ASN A 404 0.82 5.55 1.38
C ASN A 404 2.14 4.86 1.00
N PRO A 405 2.32 4.38 -0.23
CA PRO A 405 3.51 3.62 -0.63
C PRO A 405 4.78 4.48 -0.69
N LEU A 406 4.64 5.80 -0.65
CA LEU A 406 5.77 6.74 -0.67
C LEU A 406 6.21 7.16 0.74
N THR A 407 5.64 6.55 1.78
CA THR A 407 6.14 6.71 3.15
C THR A 407 7.56 6.14 3.20
N PRO A 408 8.57 6.87 3.74
CA PRO A 408 9.95 6.42 3.69
C PRO A 408 10.12 5.00 4.26
N ASP A 409 11.06 4.24 3.69
CA ASP A 409 11.24 2.81 3.93
C ASP A 409 11.19 2.44 5.43
N GLY A 410 10.35 1.47 5.76
CA GLY A 410 10.18 0.95 7.13
C GLY A 410 9.17 1.72 7.99
N HIS A 411 8.62 2.84 7.52
CA HIS A 411 7.58 3.56 8.24
C HIS A 411 6.19 3.14 7.79
N ARG A 412 5.34 2.83 8.77
CA ARG A 412 3.92 2.65 8.54
C ARG A 412 3.19 3.97 8.61
N GLY A 413 2.04 4.03 7.94
CA GLY A 413 1.14 5.16 8.07
C GLY A 413 0.67 5.34 9.52
N PRO A 414 0.15 6.53 9.87
CA PRO A 414 -0.33 6.83 11.22
C PRO A 414 -1.39 5.86 11.76
N LEU A 415 -2.05 5.11 10.88
CA LEU A 415 -3.03 4.07 11.18
C LEU A 415 -2.49 2.96 12.07
N GLN A 416 -1.19 2.70 12.04
CA GLN A 416 -0.57 1.65 12.84
C GLN A 416 0.09 2.16 14.12
N PHE A 417 0.08 3.47 14.36
CA PHE A 417 0.68 4.04 15.56
C PHE A 417 -0.18 3.74 16.79
N CYS A 418 0.46 3.56 17.94
CA CYS A 418 -0.19 3.45 19.24
C CYS A 418 0.49 4.36 20.27
N LEU A 419 -0.05 4.49 21.47
CA LEU A 419 0.70 5.16 22.55
C LEU A 419 1.94 4.34 22.92
N ASP A 420 2.94 5.04 23.45
CA ASP A 420 4.14 4.42 24.03
C ASP A 420 3.71 3.45 25.16
N PRO A 421 3.96 2.13 24.99
CA PRO A 421 3.49 1.13 25.92
C PRO A 421 4.16 1.23 27.30
N GLU A 422 5.36 1.81 27.39
CA GLU A 422 6.09 1.96 28.65
C GLU A 422 5.64 3.19 29.42
N LYS A 423 5.48 4.32 28.72
CA LYS A 423 5.11 5.60 29.36
C LYS A 423 3.65 5.66 29.72
N HIS A 424 2.79 5.26 28.79
CA HIS A 424 1.35 5.23 29.00
C HIS A 424 1.03 3.81 29.38
N LYS A 425 1.05 3.51 30.69
CA LYS A 425 0.75 2.18 31.21
C LYS A 425 -0.60 1.72 30.64
N PHE A 426 -0.57 0.98 29.54
CA PHE A 426 -1.74 0.36 28.90
C PHE A 426 -2.39 -0.67 29.85
N SER A 427 -1.77 -0.91 31.01
CA SER A 427 -2.38 -1.57 32.16
C SER A 427 -3.75 -0.97 32.45
N GLY A 428 -4.75 -1.85 32.51
CA GLY A 428 -6.12 -1.48 32.83
C GLY A 428 -6.93 -0.98 31.63
N VAL A 429 -6.43 -1.06 30.39
CA VAL A 429 -7.31 -0.97 29.21
C VAL A 429 -7.93 -2.33 28.98
N ASP A 430 -9.26 -2.38 28.98
CA ASP A 430 -10.03 -3.58 28.72
C ASP A 430 -10.24 -3.77 27.21
N TYR A 431 -10.55 -2.68 26.49
CA TYR A 431 -10.85 -2.70 25.05
C TYR A 431 -10.16 -1.58 24.27
N GLU A 432 -9.85 -1.84 23.00
CA GLU A 432 -9.36 -0.83 22.04
C GLU A 432 -10.40 -0.59 20.95
N LEU A 433 -10.90 0.64 20.84
CA LEU A 433 -11.98 0.97 19.89
C LEU A 433 -11.49 1.14 18.44
N PHE A 434 -10.21 1.45 18.26
CA PHE A 434 -9.61 1.69 16.96
C PHE A 434 -8.24 1.01 16.92
N ALA A 435 -8.23 -0.23 16.47
CA ALA A 435 -6.99 -1.00 16.31
C ALA A 435 -7.07 -1.93 15.09
N SER A 436 -6.02 -2.72 14.94
CA SER A 436 -5.87 -3.77 13.93
C SER A 436 -5.18 -4.97 14.58
N PRO A 437 -5.25 -6.15 13.96
CA PRO A 437 -4.43 -7.28 14.36
C PRO A 437 -2.92 -6.98 14.40
N LEU A 438 -2.46 -6.00 13.64
CA LEU A 438 -1.05 -5.63 13.58
C LEU A 438 -0.59 -4.77 14.76
N ASN A 439 -1.46 -3.91 15.32
CA ASN A 439 -1.08 -2.94 16.34
C ASN A 439 -1.81 -3.07 17.68
N ALA A 440 -2.89 -3.86 17.76
CA ALA A 440 -3.67 -4.02 18.97
C ALA A 440 -2.78 -4.48 20.14
N LYS A 441 -3.05 -3.98 21.35
CA LYS A 441 -2.34 -4.39 22.58
C LYS A 441 -3.17 -5.27 23.48
N VAL A 442 -4.48 -5.21 23.35
CA VAL A 442 -5.41 -6.10 24.06
C VAL A 442 -5.48 -7.48 23.39
N SER A 443 -6.02 -8.45 24.13
CA SER A 443 -6.22 -9.82 23.64
C SER A 443 -7.24 -9.87 22.51
N ASN A 444 -7.29 -11.00 21.81
CA ASN A 444 -8.34 -11.27 20.83
C ASN A 444 -9.73 -11.17 21.47
N GLY A 445 -10.70 -10.70 20.70
CA GLY A 445 -12.07 -10.40 21.13
C GLY A 445 -12.20 -9.10 21.93
N ARG A 446 -11.15 -8.27 22.01
CA ARG A 446 -11.17 -7.03 22.80
C ARG A 446 -10.76 -5.78 22.04
N PHE A 447 -10.52 -5.87 20.73
CA PHE A 447 -10.28 -4.70 19.92
C PHE A 447 -11.26 -4.65 18.76
N ALA A 448 -11.71 -3.45 18.43
CA ALA A 448 -12.47 -3.17 17.23
C ALA A 448 -11.53 -2.75 16.10
N SER A 449 -11.96 -3.04 14.89
CA SER A 449 -11.17 -2.82 13.71
C SER A 449 -12.00 -2.57 12.46
N ARG A 450 -11.34 -2.20 11.37
CA ARG A 450 -12.02 -1.71 10.18
C ARG A 450 -12.77 -2.79 9.40
N TRP A 451 -12.17 -3.97 9.22
CA TRP A 451 -12.74 -5.03 8.39
C TRP A 451 -13.02 -6.30 9.19
N PRO A 452 -14.07 -6.34 10.01
CA PRO A 452 -14.37 -7.49 10.86
C PRO A 452 -14.48 -8.80 10.09
N HIS A 453 -15.00 -8.76 8.85
CA HIS A 453 -15.15 -9.94 8.00
C HIS A 453 -13.82 -10.64 7.66
N VAL A 454 -12.70 -9.92 7.64
CA VAL A 454 -11.34 -10.50 7.48
C VAL A 454 -10.61 -10.62 8.81
N GLU A 455 -10.86 -9.68 9.73
CA GLU A 455 -10.06 -9.55 10.94
C GLU A 455 -10.61 -10.32 12.14
N ALA A 456 -11.82 -10.86 12.07
CA ALA A 456 -12.38 -11.76 13.08
C ALA A 456 -11.50 -13.01 13.29
N ASP A 457 -10.90 -13.53 12.21
CA ASP A 457 -9.92 -14.62 12.22
C ASP A 457 -8.63 -14.27 12.98
N PHE A 458 -8.43 -13.00 13.28
CA PHE A 458 -7.31 -12.47 14.05
C PHE A 458 -7.76 -11.78 15.34
N GLY A 459 -9.00 -12.03 15.77
CA GLY A 459 -9.53 -11.59 17.05
C GLY A 459 -10.17 -10.20 17.07
N SER A 460 -10.55 -9.63 15.94
CA SER A 460 -11.40 -8.43 15.94
C SER A 460 -12.77 -8.72 16.57
N LEU A 461 -13.27 -7.77 17.36
CA LEU A 461 -14.59 -7.81 17.99
C LEU A 461 -15.70 -7.28 17.06
N GLY A 462 -15.36 -6.43 16.08
CA GLY A 462 -16.32 -5.71 15.24
C GLY A 462 -15.76 -4.37 14.76
N SER A 463 -16.58 -3.59 14.05
CA SER A 463 -16.23 -2.27 13.53
C SER A 463 -16.92 -1.16 14.30
N TYR A 464 -16.26 -0.01 14.41
CA TYR A 464 -16.88 1.20 14.92
C TYR A 464 -17.88 1.77 13.88
N PRO A 465 -19.06 2.29 14.28
CA PRO A 465 -19.53 2.46 15.65
C PRO A 465 -20.24 1.24 16.25
N ASP A 466 -20.65 0.27 15.43
CA ASP A 466 -21.51 -0.86 15.82
C ASP A 466 -20.97 -1.67 17.01
N VAL A 467 -19.64 -1.80 17.10
CA VAL A 467 -18.97 -2.52 18.18
C VAL A 467 -19.20 -1.92 19.57
N LEU A 468 -19.61 -0.65 19.67
CA LEU A 468 -19.85 0.02 20.95
C LEU A 468 -20.89 -0.74 21.78
N ASP A 469 -21.90 -1.32 21.13
CA ASP A 469 -22.96 -2.08 21.81
C ASP A 469 -22.50 -3.42 22.34
N LEU A 470 -21.40 -3.95 21.82
CA LEU A 470 -20.79 -5.20 22.27
C LEU A 470 -19.84 -5.00 23.46
N ILE A 471 -19.40 -3.77 23.74
CA ILE A 471 -18.47 -3.48 24.84
C ILE A 471 -19.26 -3.31 26.15
N PRO A 472 -18.88 -4.01 27.24
CA PRO A 472 -19.54 -3.86 28.54
C PRO A 472 -19.41 -2.44 29.10
N ASP A 473 -20.47 -1.93 29.73
CA ASP A 473 -20.52 -0.56 30.27
C ASP A 473 -19.40 -0.26 31.27
N ASP A 474 -19.06 -1.15 32.20
CA ASP A 474 -17.99 -0.87 33.18
C ASP A 474 -16.55 -1.06 32.64
N SER A 475 -16.35 -1.01 31.33
CA SER A 475 -15.04 -1.21 30.70
C SER A 475 -14.19 0.06 30.66
N ALA A 476 -12.87 -0.11 30.74
CA ALA A 476 -11.92 0.93 30.35
C ALA A 476 -11.56 0.80 28.86
N VAL A 477 -11.85 1.84 28.07
CA VAL A 477 -11.73 1.80 26.60
C VAL A 477 -10.66 2.77 26.11
N ALA A 478 -9.69 2.26 25.35
CA ALA A 478 -8.73 3.08 24.62
C ALA A 478 -9.30 3.49 23.26
N VAL A 479 -9.26 4.79 22.99
CA VAL A 479 -9.88 5.42 21.83
C VAL A 479 -8.79 6.19 21.07
N HIS A 480 -8.25 5.56 20.02
CA HIS A 480 -7.23 6.13 19.15
C HIS A 480 -7.69 6.17 17.69
N PRO A 481 -8.65 7.06 17.36
CA PRO A 481 -9.25 7.10 16.03
C PRO A 481 -8.20 7.42 14.96
N PRO A 482 -8.41 6.98 13.71
CA PRO A 482 -7.72 7.56 12.57
C PRO A 482 -7.85 9.09 12.59
N PHE A 483 -6.77 9.81 12.29
CA PHE A 483 -6.76 11.29 12.32
C PHE A 483 -7.40 11.92 11.07
N THR A 484 -8.47 11.30 10.60
CA THR A 484 -9.24 11.76 9.45
C THR A 484 -10.42 12.62 9.91
N GLU A 485 -11.06 13.33 8.98
CA GLU A 485 -12.10 14.28 9.36
C GLU A 485 -13.38 13.58 9.81
N ALA A 486 -13.82 12.53 9.11
CA ALA A 486 -15.08 11.87 9.41
C ALA A 486 -15.07 11.19 10.78
N TYR A 487 -14.03 10.40 11.08
CA TYR A 487 -13.92 9.73 12.38
C TYR A 487 -13.82 10.71 13.52
N LEU A 488 -13.00 11.76 13.40
CA LEU A 488 -12.85 12.74 14.48
C LEU A 488 -14.13 13.56 14.68
N ASP A 489 -14.83 13.93 13.61
CA ASP A 489 -16.11 14.61 13.71
C ASP A 489 -17.17 13.73 14.38
N HIS A 490 -17.35 12.50 13.88
CA HIS A 490 -18.29 11.54 14.46
C HIS A 490 -17.98 11.25 15.93
N LEU A 491 -16.73 10.93 16.24
CA LEU A 491 -16.31 10.62 17.59
C LEU A 491 -16.55 11.79 18.55
N MET A 492 -16.05 12.97 18.20
CA MET A 492 -16.02 14.11 19.12
C MET A 492 -17.37 14.79 19.26
N ASN A 493 -18.19 14.83 18.21
CA ASN A 493 -19.49 15.52 18.24
C ASN A 493 -20.66 14.59 18.57
N TRP A 494 -20.56 13.29 18.26
CA TRP A 494 -21.71 12.39 18.34
C TRP A 494 -21.54 11.26 19.35
N SER A 495 -20.34 10.71 19.50
CA SER A 495 -20.11 9.55 20.36
C SER A 495 -19.51 9.87 21.73
N LEU A 496 -18.72 10.94 21.87
CA LEU A 496 -17.89 11.16 23.06
C LEU A 496 -18.71 11.25 24.35
N ASP A 497 -19.80 12.02 24.36
CA ASP A 497 -20.68 12.14 25.54
C ASP A 497 -21.31 10.79 25.92
N SER A 498 -21.82 10.05 24.94
CA SER A 498 -22.40 8.72 25.18
C SER A 498 -21.36 7.74 25.72
N MET A 499 -20.16 7.71 25.14
CA MET A 499 -19.07 6.84 25.58
C MET A 499 -18.63 7.17 27.00
N VAL A 500 -18.46 8.45 27.35
CA VAL A 500 -18.06 8.85 28.70
C VAL A 500 -19.15 8.52 29.73
N SER A 501 -20.43 8.62 29.37
CA SER A 501 -21.53 8.23 30.27
C SER A 501 -21.64 6.73 30.48
N ARG A 502 -21.22 5.94 29.49
CA ARG A 502 -21.34 4.48 29.47
C ARG A 502 -20.14 3.80 30.11
N PHE A 503 -18.93 4.24 29.75
CA PHE A 503 -17.68 3.55 30.07
C PHE A 503 -17.00 4.06 31.35
N ARG A 504 -16.47 3.14 32.15
CA ARG A 504 -15.76 3.46 33.42
C ARG A 504 -14.62 4.44 33.22
N GLU A 505 -13.85 4.28 32.14
CA GLU A 505 -12.73 5.15 31.80
C GLU A 505 -12.55 5.18 30.28
N ILE A 506 -12.38 6.38 29.71
CA ILE A 506 -11.98 6.58 28.32
C ILE A 506 -10.55 7.08 28.28
N ARG A 507 -9.71 6.43 27.48
CA ARG A 507 -8.35 6.88 27.16
C ARG A 507 -8.29 7.36 25.72
N LEU A 508 -8.51 8.65 25.52
CA LEU A 508 -8.62 9.30 24.21
C LEU A 508 -7.28 9.86 23.75
N VAL A 509 -6.95 9.61 22.49
CA VAL A 509 -5.82 10.22 21.77
C VAL A 509 -6.35 10.97 20.55
N VAL A 510 -6.19 12.28 20.53
CA VAL A 510 -6.82 13.16 19.53
C VAL A 510 -5.85 14.25 19.07
N PRO A 511 -5.76 14.56 17.76
CA PRO A 511 -4.89 15.63 17.29
C PRO A 511 -5.47 17.00 17.66
N VAL A 512 -4.60 17.97 17.90
CA VAL A 512 -5.01 19.37 18.12
C VAL A 512 -4.88 20.13 16.80
N ARG A 513 -6.02 20.34 16.13
CA ARG A 513 -6.10 21.14 14.91
C ARG A 513 -7.35 22.01 14.90
N GLU A 514 -7.43 22.92 13.95
CA GLU A 514 -8.65 23.69 13.70
C GLU A 514 -9.68 22.78 13.02
N ALA A 515 -10.83 22.62 13.67
CA ALA A 515 -11.94 21.78 13.22
C ALA A 515 -13.22 22.16 13.98
N PRO A 516 -14.43 21.84 13.47
CA PRO A 516 -15.69 22.13 14.16
C PRO A 516 -15.76 21.57 15.59
N TRP A 517 -15.19 20.38 15.81
CA TRP A 517 -15.15 19.71 17.11
C TRP A 517 -14.06 20.24 18.06
N ARG A 518 -13.23 21.21 17.65
CA ARG A 518 -12.12 21.73 18.47
C ARG A 518 -12.57 22.23 19.85
N GLY A 519 -13.77 22.81 19.93
CA GLY A 519 -14.38 23.26 21.18
C GLY A 519 -14.50 22.14 22.21
N GLN A 520 -14.69 20.88 21.78
CA GLN A 520 -14.81 19.72 22.68
C GLN A 520 -13.52 19.44 23.45
N LEU A 521 -12.35 19.84 22.94
CA LEU A 521 -11.07 19.60 23.60
C LEU A 521 -10.93 20.37 24.92
N THR A 522 -11.62 21.49 25.09
CA THR A 522 -11.60 22.26 26.35
C THR A 522 -12.30 21.53 27.49
N ARG A 523 -13.17 20.56 27.17
CA ARG A 523 -13.91 19.75 28.14
C ARG A 523 -13.04 18.67 28.79
N LEU A 524 -11.93 18.31 28.15
CA LEU A 524 -11.00 17.24 28.55
C LEU A 524 -10.05 17.70 29.68
N LYS A 525 -10.59 17.80 30.90
CA LYS A 525 -9.79 18.18 32.09
C LYS A 525 -8.64 17.21 32.33
N GLY A 526 -7.45 17.76 32.59
CA GLY A 526 -6.25 16.97 32.86
C GLY A 526 -5.60 16.35 31.61
N ALA A 527 -6.06 16.72 30.40
CA ALA A 527 -5.40 16.28 29.17
C ALA A 527 -3.94 16.76 29.11
N SER A 528 -3.08 15.94 28.51
CA SER A 528 -1.64 16.18 28.37
C SER A 528 -1.21 16.02 26.92
N PHE A 529 -0.15 16.73 26.52
CA PHE A 529 0.37 16.61 25.16
C PHE A 529 1.28 15.40 24.99
N VAL A 530 1.03 14.64 23.93
CA VAL A 530 1.88 13.56 23.45
C VAL A 530 2.64 14.05 22.23
N ARG A 531 3.97 13.95 22.30
CA ARG A 531 4.87 14.37 21.20
C ARG A 531 5.24 13.24 20.26
N GLN A 532 5.11 12.00 20.74
CA GLN A 532 5.56 10.84 20.01
C GLN A 532 4.58 9.68 20.18
N LEU A 533 4.33 8.94 19.11
CA LEU A 533 3.59 7.68 19.13
C LEU A 533 4.53 6.52 18.80
N TRP A 534 4.19 5.32 19.23
CA TRP A 534 4.96 4.10 18.97
C TRP A 534 4.48 3.44 17.67
N ASP A 535 5.40 3.16 16.75
CA ASP A 535 5.15 2.31 15.58
C ASP A 535 5.41 0.86 15.96
N VAL A 536 4.34 0.06 15.96
CA VAL A 536 4.40 -1.36 16.31
C VAL A 536 5.18 -2.18 15.30
N ALA A 537 5.08 -1.84 14.01
CA ALA A 537 5.77 -2.59 12.95
C ALA A 537 7.27 -2.26 12.93
N GLY A 538 7.60 -0.98 13.10
CA GLY A 538 8.97 -0.46 13.14
C GLY A 538 9.68 -0.61 14.49
N CYS A 539 8.94 -0.94 15.55
CA CYS A 539 9.44 -0.98 16.94
C CYS A 539 10.21 0.29 17.33
N GLN A 540 9.68 1.47 17.00
CA GLN A 540 10.35 2.74 17.23
C GLN A 540 9.36 3.86 17.59
N MET A 541 9.85 4.90 18.27
CA MET A 541 9.07 6.10 18.56
C MET A 541 9.07 7.05 17.36
N HIS A 542 7.88 7.52 16.98
CA HIS A 542 7.64 8.49 15.92
C HIS A 542 7.24 9.84 16.48
N SER A 543 7.98 10.89 16.11
CA SER A 543 7.55 12.25 16.42
C SER A 543 6.32 12.61 15.62
N MET A 544 5.29 13.09 16.31
CA MET A 544 4.12 13.64 15.66
C MET A 544 4.46 15.04 15.15
N GLY A 545 4.24 15.29 13.86
CA GLY A 545 4.44 16.61 13.25
C GLY A 545 3.39 17.65 13.69
N GLN A 546 2.38 17.21 14.44
CA GLN A 546 1.31 18.05 14.99
C GLN A 546 1.12 17.74 16.48
N PRO A 547 0.62 18.70 17.29
CA PRO A 547 0.33 18.43 18.69
C PRO A 547 -0.81 17.41 18.80
N VAL A 548 -0.62 16.42 19.66
CA VAL A 548 -1.62 15.39 19.97
C VAL A 548 -1.92 15.46 21.47
N LEU A 549 -3.19 15.39 21.84
CA LEU A 549 -3.63 15.31 23.23
C LEU A 549 -3.89 13.85 23.59
N TYR A 550 -3.47 13.50 24.80
CA TYR A 550 -3.89 12.32 25.52
C TYR A 550 -4.76 12.75 26.70
N TRP A 551 -5.93 12.13 26.83
CA TRP A 551 -6.84 12.33 27.94
C TRP A 551 -7.28 10.97 28.49
N ALA A 552 -7.28 10.84 29.81
CA ALA A 552 -7.84 9.70 30.51
C ALA A 552 -8.88 10.22 31.52
N GLY A 553 -10.13 9.80 31.40
CA GLY A 553 -11.17 10.24 32.31
C GLY A 553 -12.52 9.57 32.10
N SER A 554 -13.40 9.79 33.07
CA SER A 554 -14.77 9.25 33.13
C SER A 554 -15.83 10.34 33.14
N GLU A 555 -15.43 11.62 33.12
CA GLU A 555 -16.34 12.76 33.17
C GLU A 555 -15.81 13.90 32.30
N LEU A 556 -16.70 14.52 31.52
CA LEU A 556 -16.40 15.70 30.72
C LEU A 556 -16.76 16.97 31.49
N SER A 557 -16.05 18.06 31.24
CA SER A 557 -16.49 19.37 31.72
C SER A 557 -17.76 19.82 30.99
N PRO A 558 -18.59 20.67 31.62
CA PRO A 558 -19.65 21.39 30.93
C PRO A 558 -19.10 22.11 29.69
N ALA A 559 -19.87 22.09 28.61
CA ALA A 559 -19.52 22.70 27.32
C ALA A 559 -19.44 24.23 27.40
#